data_AF-G5AW53-F1
#
_entry.id   AF-G5AW53-F1
#
_cell.length_a   1.000
_cell.length_b   1.000
_cell.length_c   1.000
_cell.angle_alpha   90.00
_cell.angle_beta   90.00
_cell.angle_gamma   90.00
#
_symmetry.space_group_name_H-M   'P 1'
#
loop_
_entity.id
_entity.type
_entity.pdbx_description
1 polymer ?
#
loop_
_entity_poly.entity_id
_entity_poly.type
_entity_poly.pdbx_seq_one_letter_code
_entity_poly.pdbx_strand_id
1 'polypeptide(L)'
;MISINELEAAFLNRAAYKLEQFVKMNITTDFELHLLKVSQGTLKLINCTKEETISKETKKNDWCFLKALIQKIKTCWNKILRGH
;
A
#
# COMPACT_ATOMS: atom_id res chain seq x y z
N MET A 1 -9.60 8.10 -19.03
CA MET A 1 -9.18 6.89 -18.30
C MET A 1 -7.79 7.17 -17.75
N ILE A 2 -7.60 7.17 -16.43
CA ILE A 2 -6.27 7.38 -15.84
C ILE A 2 -5.46 6.14 -16.19
N SER A 3 -4.40 6.29 -16.98
CA SER A 3 -3.47 5.19 -17.28
C SER A 3 -2.51 5.09 -16.10
N ILE A 4 -2.78 4.18 -15.17
CA ILE A 4 -1.83 3.89 -14.08
C ILE A 4 -0.61 3.20 -14.70
N ASN A 5 0.60 3.70 -14.45
CA ASN A 5 1.83 3.05 -14.86
C ASN A 5 1.95 1.67 -14.17
N GLU A 6 2.32 0.62 -14.90
CA GLU A 6 2.49 -0.74 -14.38
C GLU A 6 3.42 -0.78 -13.15
N LEU A 7 4.49 0.02 -13.14
CA LEU A 7 5.41 0.11 -12.00
C LEU A 7 4.77 0.72 -10.76
N GLU A 8 3.90 1.72 -10.93
CA GLU A 8 3.20 2.38 -9.84
C GLU A 8 2.11 1.47 -9.27
N ALA A 9 1.37 0.77 -10.14
CA ALA A 9 0.41 -0.25 -9.75
C ALA A 9 1.07 -1.38 -8.97
N ALA A 10 2.17 -1.94 -9.47
CA ALA A 10 2.93 -3.00 -8.80
C ALA A 10 3.50 -2.53 -7.45
N PHE A 11 4.02 -1.30 -7.37
CA PHE A 11 4.48 -0.73 -6.11
C PHE A 11 3.34 -0.64 -5.09
N LEU A 12 2.20 -0.04 -5.47
CA LEU A 12 1.09 0.17 -4.56
C LEU A 12 0.43 -1.15 -4.14
N ASN A 13 0.36 -2.15 -5.04
CA ASN A 13 -0.11 -3.50 -4.72
C ASN A 13 0.76 -4.14 -3.61
N ARG A 14 2.09 -4.15 -3.81
CA ARG A 14 3.04 -4.66 -2.80
C ARG A 14 2.99 -3.87 -1.49
N ALA A 15 2.88 -2.54 -1.58
CA ALA A 15 2.80 -1.66 -0.42
C ALA A 15 1.54 -1.92 0.41
N ALA A 16 0.39 -2.14 -0.23
CA ALA A 16 -0.86 -2.44 0.44
C ALA A 16 -0.80 -3.77 1.21
N TYR A 17 -0.28 -4.84 0.60
CA TYR A 17 -0.05 -6.10 1.32
C TYR A 17 0.97 -5.95 2.45
N LYS A 18 1.98 -5.09 2.29
CA LYS A 18 2.93 -4.82 3.38
C LYS A 18 2.27 -4.07 4.55
N LEU A 19 1.31 -3.18 4.32
CA LEU A 19 0.53 -2.53 5.37
C LEU A 19 -0.25 -3.54 6.23
N GLU A 20 -0.82 -4.59 5.64
CA GLU A 20 -1.53 -5.65 6.39
C GLU A 20 -0.60 -6.42 7.33
N GLN A 21 0.70 -6.49 7.04
CA GLN A 21 1.69 -7.12 7.93
C GLN A 21 1.96 -6.27 9.20
N PHE A 22 1.73 -4.97 9.15
CA PHE A 22 1.92 -4.07 10.30
C PHE A 22 0.80 -4.14 11.33
N VAL A 23 -0.37 -4.67 10.96
CA VAL A 23 -1.46 -4.97 11.89
C VAL A 23 -1.01 -5.89 13.03
N LYS A 24 0.03 -6.71 12.79
CA LYS A 24 0.61 -7.64 13.77
C LYS A 24 1.55 -6.97 14.80
N MET A 25 1.77 -5.66 14.76
CA MET A 25 2.79 -4.95 15.56
C MET A 25 2.35 -4.38 16.91
N ASN A 26 1.34 -4.96 17.59
CA ASN A 26 0.81 -4.43 18.86
C ASN A 26 0.51 -2.92 18.77
N ILE A 27 -0.31 -2.55 17.78
CA ILE A 27 -0.73 -1.17 17.52
C ILE A 27 -2.11 -0.91 18.12
N THR A 28 -2.50 0.36 18.23
CA THR A 28 -3.86 0.71 18.68
C THR A 28 -4.90 0.30 17.63
N THR A 29 -6.09 -0.09 18.09
CA THR A 29 -7.21 -0.50 17.22
C THR A 29 -7.61 0.57 16.21
N ASP A 30 -7.55 1.84 16.61
CA ASP A 30 -7.83 2.97 15.70
C ASP A 30 -6.80 3.05 14.55
N PHE A 31 -5.51 2.92 14.89
CA PHE A 31 -4.45 2.97 13.90
C PHE A 31 -4.50 1.74 12.97
N GLU A 32 -4.78 0.55 13.52
CA GLU A 32 -5.04 -0.66 12.76
C GLU A 32 -6.16 -0.47 11.73
N LEU A 33 -7.30 0.08 12.17
CA LEU A 33 -8.44 0.36 11.29
C LEU A 33 -8.05 1.29 10.14
N HIS A 34 -7.23 2.30 10.41
CA HIS A 34 -6.72 3.20 9.37
C HIS A 34 -5.76 2.49 8.39
N LEU A 35 -4.87 1.62 8.87
CA LEU A 35 -3.99 0.83 8.01
C LEU A 35 -4.80 -0.09 7.09
N LEU A 36 -5.82 -0.77 7.61
CA LEU A 36 -6.70 -1.65 6.85
C LEU A 36 -7.50 -0.87 5.79
N LYS A 37 -8.05 0.30 6.15
CA LYS A 37 -8.74 1.17 5.18
C LYS A 37 -7.82 1.56 4.02
N VAL A 38 -6.57 1.92 4.31
CA VAL A 38 -5.59 2.30 3.27
C VAL A 38 -5.19 1.10 2.43
N SER A 39 -4.89 -0.07 3.03
CA SER A 39 -4.47 -1.26 2.28
C SER A 39 -5.60 -1.76 1.37
N GLN A 40 -6.79 -1.98 1.91
CA GLN A 40 -7.95 -2.50 1.18
C GLN A 40 -8.43 -1.50 0.13
N GLY A 41 -8.47 -0.21 0.46
CA GLY A 41 -8.81 0.85 -0.50
C GLY A 41 -7.82 0.90 -1.66
N THR A 42 -6.53 0.80 -1.36
CA THR A 42 -5.47 0.77 -2.38
C THR A 42 -5.60 -0.47 -3.28
N LEU A 43 -5.75 -1.66 -2.70
CA LEU A 43 -5.96 -2.90 -3.46
C LEU A 43 -7.22 -2.84 -4.32
N LYS A 44 -8.34 -2.31 -3.80
CA LYS A 44 -9.58 -2.19 -4.56
C LYS A 44 -9.45 -1.26 -5.77
N LEU A 45 -8.71 -0.16 -5.62
CA LEU A 45 -8.48 0.79 -6.72
C LEU A 45 -7.50 0.26 -7.77
N ILE A 46 -6.56 -0.62 -7.37
CA ILE A 46 -5.55 -1.19 -8.28
C ILE A 46 -5.98 -2.52 -8.88
N ASN A 47 -6.78 -3.34 -8.21
CA ASN A 47 -7.25 -4.63 -8.73
C ASN A 47 -8.28 -4.48 -9.88
N CYS A 48 -8.58 -3.25 -10.32
CA CYS A 48 -9.07 -3.01 -11.67
C CYS A 48 -8.01 -3.34 -12.76
N THR A 49 -6.76 -3.61 -12.39
CA THR A 49 -5.62 -3.91 -13.26
C THR A 49 -4.84 -5.12 -12.74
N LYS A 50 -5.29 -6.34 -13.11
CA LYS A 50 -4.61 -7.66 -13.09
C LYS A 50 -4.08 -8.23 -11.75
N GLU A 51 -4.29 -9.54 -11.59
CA GLU A 51 -3.81 -10.36 -10.48
C GLU A 51 -2.29 -10.54 -10.51
N GLU A 52 -1.57 -9.94 -9.57
CA GLU A 52 -0.15 -10.29 -9.32
C GLU A 52 -0.01 -11.08 -8.02
N THR A 53 0.85 -12.10 -8.08
CA THR A 53 1.13 -13.04 -7.00
C THR A 53 1.88 -12.38 -5.84
N ILE A 54 1.32 -12.56 -4.64
CA ILE A 54 1.83 -11.99 -3.39
C ILE A 54 3.13 -12.71 -3.00
N SER A 55 4.26 -12.01 -3.02
CA SER A 55 5.50 -12.49 -2.38
C SER A 55 5.47 -12.17 -0.88
N LYS A 56 5.50 -13.22 -0.06
CA LYS A 56 5.52 -13.12 1.42
C LYS A 56 6.94 -12.76 1.90
N GLU A 57 7.33 -11.49 1.81
CA GLU A 57 8.62 -11.04 2.33
C GLU A 57 8.50 -10.54 3.78
N THR A 58 9.00 -11.35 4.72
CA THR A 58 9.10 -11.09 6.17
C THR A 58 10.36 -10.28 6.50
N LYS A 59 10.47 -9.04 5.99
CA LYS A 59 11.44 -8.07 6.54
C LYS A 59 10.92 -7.49 7.86
N LYS A 60 11.85 -7.18 8.79
CA LYS A 60 11.59 -6.49 10.07
C LYS A 60 10.60 -5.34 9.85
N ASN A 61 9.44 -5.44 10.48
CA ASN A 61 8.47 -4.37 10.51
C ASN A 61 8.90 -3.44 11.65
N ASP A 62 9.25 -2.20 11.33
CA ASP A 62 9.52 -1.16 12.32
C ASP A 62 8.74 0.11 11.98
N TRP A 63 8.56 0.98 12.97
CA TRP A 63 7.76 2.20 12.85
C TRP A 63 8.34 3.21 11.84
N CYS A 64 9.67 3.26 11.69
CA CYS A 64 10.32 4.15 10.72
C CYS A 64 10.02 3.70 9.29
N PHE A 65 10.08 2.39 9.05
CA PHE A 65 9.70 1.80 7.76
C PHE A 65 8.22 2.02 7.47
N LEU A 66 7.32 1.86 8.46
CA LEU A 66 5.89 2.14 8.29
C LEU A 66 5.64 3.59 7.86
N LYS A 67 6.25 4.54 8.57
CA LYS A 67 6.13 5.97 8.26
C LYS A 67 6.60 6.27 6.84
N ALA A 68 7.77 5.74 6.45
CA ALA A 68 8.30 5.92 5.10
C ALA A 68 7.41 5.26 4.03
N LEU A 69 6.83 4.10 4.33
CA LEU A 69 5.92 3.39 3.42
C LEU A 69 4.64 4.20 3.15
N ILE A 70 4.00 4.72 4.21
CA ILE A 70 2.80 5.56 4.08
C ILE A 70 3.09 6.83 3.26
N GLN A 71 4.25 7.46 3.46
CA GLN A 71 4.68 8.63 2.68
C GLN A 71 4.87 8.29 1.19
N LYS A 72 5.44 7.13 0.87
CA LYS A 72 5.62 6.67 -0.51
C LYS A 72 4.29 6.32 -1.18
N ILE A 73 3.35 5.69 -0.46
CA ILE A 73 1.98 5.42 -0.94
C ILE A 73 1.29 6.74 -1.32
N LYS A 74 1.31 7.73 -0.42
CA LYS A 74 0.75 9.07 -0.68
C LYS A 74 1.37 9.71 -1.92
N THR A 75 2.70 9.68 -2.02
CA THR A 75 3.43 10.26 -3.16
C THR A 75 3.04 9.58 -4.48
N CYS A 76 2.94 8.25 -4.48
CA CYS A 76 2.57 7.49 -5.68
C CYS A 76 1.12 7.79 -6.11
N TRP A 77 0.15 7.81 -5.18
CA TRP A 77 -1.20 8.23 -5.50
C TRP A 77 -1.28 9.66 -6.04
N ASN A 78 -0.50 10.58 -5.48
CA ASN A 78 -0.43 11.95 -5.99
C ASN A 78 0.10 12.03 -7.43
N LYS A 79 1.02 11.15 -7.83
CA LYS A 79 1.50 11.09 -9.23
C LYS A 79 0.39 10.61 -10.16
N ILE A 80 -0.22 9.48 -9.82
CA ILE A 80 -1.33 8.87 -10.57
C ILE A 80 -2.49 9.87 -10.76
N LEU A 81 -2.92 10.53 -9.67
CA LEU A 81 -4.06 11.44 -9.70
C LEU A 81 -3.77 12.77 -10.39
N ARG A 82 -2.50 13.19 -10.46
CA ARG A 82 -2.09 14.40 -11.20
C ARG A 82 -1.81 14.12 -12.68
N GLY A 83 -1.69 12.86 -13.08
CA GLY A 83 -1.42 12.48 -14.47
C GLY A 83 0.00 12.79 -14.95
N HIS A 84 0.99 12.72 -14.05
CA HIS A 84 2.42 12.90 -14.37
C HIS A 84 3.13 11.56 -14.60
#